data_AF-A0AAV5BG75-F1
#
_entry.id   AF-A0AAV5BG75-F1
#
_cell.length_a   1.000
_cell.length_b   1.000
_cell.length_c   1.000
_cell.angle_alpha   90.00
_cell.angle_beta   90.00
_cell.angle_gamma   90.00
#
_symmetry.space_group_name_H-M   'P 1'
#
loop_
_entity.id
_entity.type
_entity.pdbx_description
1 polymer ?
#
loop_
_entity_poly.entity_id
_entity_poly.type
_entity_poly.pdbx_seq_one_letter_code
_entity_poly.pdbx_strand_id
1 'polypeptide(L)'
;MSNDASSHLPLYAPRHCIFDDIGECSHHLVPVTTRRATTLYRVACYDSLIPYGCTFQTSHVKLARAATDVNHVQLRTLSKRVKELVAIGGATSSLRDCAGTISSAAGLARQSSAELAKLDNAGPAAARSEVRWAISNAQTWLSAAMTNEATCADGLGAAGGEVSREIASAKEHTSIALALVNGIPLPP
;
A
#
# COMPACT_ATOMS: atom_id res chain seq x y z
N MET A 1 -11.33 50.73 -4.80
CA MET A 1 -12.29 50.01 -5.66
C MET A 1 -11.59 48.80 -6.23
N SER A 2 -12.03 47.60 -5.78
CA SER A 2 -11.89 46.24 -6.34
C SER A 2 -10.46 45.71 -6.64
N ASN A 3 -9.86 44.78 -5.85
CA ASN A 3 -10.14 43.32 -5.68
C ASN A 3 -10.30 42.59 -7.04
N ASP A 4 -9.68 41.45 -7.38
CA ASP A 4 -9.17 40.35 -6.56
C ASP A 4 -8.21 39.40 -7.33
N ALA A 5 -7.39 38.69 -6.53
CA ALA A 5 -6.86 37.32 -6.67
C ALA A 5 -6.18 36.82 -7.97
N SER A 6 -4.85 36.84 -7.99
CA SER A 6 -4.04 35.80 -8.66
C SER A 6 -4.14 34.51 -7.85
N SER A 7 -4.96 33.58 -8.33
CA SER A 7 -5.20 32.27 -7.73
C SER A 7 -3.94 31.41 -7.72
N HIS A 8 -3.39 31.22 -6.52
CA HIS A 8 -2.52 30.11 -6.15
C HIS A 8 -3.13 28.76 -6.61
N LEU A 9 -2.43 28.01 -7.46
CA LEU A 9 -2.74 26.60 -7.64
C LEU A 9 -2.36 25.83 -6.36
N PRO A 10 -3.26 25.05 -5.75
CA PRO A 10 -2.95 24.29 -4.56
C PRO A 10 -1.98 23.15 -4.88
N LEU A 11 -0.92 23.03 -4.08
CA LEU A 11 0.05 21.93 -4.03
C LEU A 11 -0.57 20.57 -3.61
N TYR A 12 -1.89 20.43 -3.70
CA TYR A 12 -2.67 19.30 -3.21
C TYR A 12 -3.76 18.90 -4.23
N ALA A 13 -3.39 18.81 -5.51
CA ALA A 13 -4.25 18.17 -6.51
C ALA A 13 -4.05 16.65 -6.43
N PRO A 14 -5.13 15.84 -6.29
CA PRO A 14 -5.01 14.38 -6.27
C PRO A 14 -4.37 13.90 -7.57
N ARG A 15 -3.17 13.34 -7.47
CA ARG A 15 -2.45 12.73 -8.59
C ARG A 15 -2.88 11.26 -8.68
N HIS A 16 -3.22 10.84 -9.88
CA HIS A 16 -3.85 9.55 -10.14
C HIS A 16 -2.85 8.59 -10.79
N CYS A 17 -2.80 7.33 -10.38
CA CYS A 17 -2.24 6.24 -11.16
C CYS A 17 -3.21 5.94 -12.30
N ILE A 18 -2.68 5.94 -13.52
CA ILE A 18 -3.38 5.52 -14.74
C ILE A 18 -2.64 4.27 -15.18
N PHE A 19 -3.31 3.13 -15.13
CA PHE A 19 -2.84 1.93 -15.81
C PHE A 19 -3.51 1.91 -17.18
N ASP A 20 -2.76 2.26 -18.22
CA ASP A 20 -3.11 1.95 -19.60
C ASP A 20 -2.56 0.54 -19.88
N ASP A 21 -3.42 -0.37 -20.35
CA ASP A 21 -3.08 -1.79 -20.51
C ASP A 21 -1.82 -1.97 -21.37
N ILE A 22 -0.88 -2.75 -20.85
CA ILE A 22 0.30 -3.21 -21.59
C ILE A 22 -0.19 -4.37 -22.46
N GLY A 23 -0.06 -4.20 -23.77
CA GLY A 23 -0.58 -5.12 -24.79
C GLY A 23 -0.19 -6.59 -24.59
N GLU A 24 -1.17 -7.45 -24.92
CA GLU A 24 -1.08 -8.89 -25.23
C GLU A 24 -0.69 -9.87 -24.11
N CYS A 25 -1.63 -10.10 -23.17
CA CYS A 25 -1.75 -11.40 -22.50
C CYS A 25 -2.79 -12.27 -23.29
N SER A 26 -2.41 -12.78 -24.47
CA SER A 26 -3.12 -13.78 -25.31
C SER A 26 -4.59 -13.51 -25.72
N HIS A 27 -4.77 -13.08 -26.97
CA HIS A 27 -5.89 -13.40 -27.87
C HIS A 27 -7.36 -13.14 -27.45
N HIS A 28 -7.67 -12.23 -26.54
CA HIS A 28 -9.02 -11.62 -26.46
C HIS A 28 -8.93 -10.11 -26.24
N LEU A 29 -9.49 -9.34 -27.16
CA LEU A 29 -9.63 -7.88 -27.06
C LEU A 29 -10.63 -7.57 -25.94
N VAL A 30 -10.17 -7.01 -24.81
CA VAL A 30 -11.02 -6.56 -23.70
C VAL A 30 -11.19 -5.03 -23.77
N PRO A 31 -12.38 -4.47 -23.51
CA PRO A 31 -12.64 -3.03 -23.65
C PRO A 31 -11.79 -2.15 -22.72
N VAL A 32 -11.30 -1.03 -23.28
CA VAL A 32 -10.51 0.00 -22.60
C VAL A 32 -11.31 0.61 -21.44
N THR A 33 -10.89 0.32 -20.20
CA THR A 33 -11.37 1.04 -19.01
C THR A 33 -10.17 1.51 -18.20
N THR A 34 -9.92 2.82 -18.22
CA THR A 34 -8.86 3.46 -17.42
C THR A 34 -9.14 3.30 -15.93
N ARG A 35 -8.25 2.63 -15.18
CA ARG A 35 -8.37 2.49 -13.72
C ARG A 35 -7.58 3.56 -13.00
N ARG A 36 -8.25 4.23 -12.05
CA ARG A 36 -7.76 5.43 -11.39
C ARG A 36 -7.58 5.19 -9.90
N ALA A 37 -6.33 5.04 -9.44
CA ALA A 37 -6.02 4.99 -8.00
C ALA A 37 -5.33 6.31 -7.59
N THR A 38 -5.82 7.02 -6.58
CA THR A 38 -5.17 8.25 -6.08
C THR A 38 -4.00 7.90 -5.18
N THR A 39 -2.76 8.12 -5.64
CA THR A 39 -1.54 7.94 -4.82
C THR A 39 -0.46 8.95 -5.21
N LEU A 40 0.33 9.36 -4.22
CA LEU A 40 1.44 10.30 -4.40
C LEU A 40 2.69 9.63 -5.01
N TYR A 41 2.73 8.30 -5.09
CA TYR A 41 3.92 7.51 -5.45
C TYR A 41 3.74 6.76 -6.79
N ARG A 42 3.48 7.53 -7.86
CA ARG A 42 3.10 6.98 -9.18
C ARG A 42 4.16 6.06 -9.79
N VAL A 43 5.45 6.41 -9.70
CA VAL A 43 6.55 5.63 -10.32
C VAL A 43 6.75 4.31 -9.60
N ALA A 44 6.85 4.34 -8.26
CA ALA A 44 6.96 3.13 -7.44
C ALA A 44 5.74 2.21 -7.62
N CYS A 45 4.53 2.76 -7.73
CA CYS A 45 3.31 2.00 -8.01
C CYS A 45 3.35 1.32 -9.39
N TYR A 46 3.78 2.04 -10.42
CA TYR A 46 3.86 1.50 -11.78
C TYR A 46 4.93 0.40 -11.87
N ASP A 47 6.16 0.69 -11.44
CA ASP A 47 7.30 -0.24 -11.54
C ASP A 47 7.12 -1.51 -10.68
N SER A 48 6.47 -1.39 -9.52
CA SER A 48 6.23 -2.54 -8.64
C SER A 48 5.13 -3.48 -9.16
N LEU A 49 4.21 -2.97 -10.00
CA LEU A 49 2.99 -3.70 -10.39
C LEU A 49 2.97 -4.10 -11.88
N ILE A 50 3.78 -3.47 -12.73
CA ILE A 50 4.00 -3.89 -14.14
C ILE A 50 4.29 -5.40 -14.24
N PRO A 51 5.20 -6.00 -13.45
CA PRO A 51 5.56 -7.41 -13.62
C PRO A 51 4.41 -8.38 -13.33
N TYR A 52 3.34 -7.91 -12.67
CA TYR A 52 2.20 -8.71 -12.26
C TYR A 52 0.92 -8.41 -13.06
N GLY A 53 0.99 -7.55 -14.08
CA GLY A 53 -0.16 -7.08 -14.87
C GLY A 53 -1.03 -8.21 -15.45
N CYS A 54 -0.42 -9.27 -16.00
CA CYS A 54 -1.16 -10.42 -16.53
C CYS A 54 -1.88 -11.27 -15.45
N THR A 55 -1.48 -11.17 -14.17
CA THR A 55 -2.06 -11.96 -13.06
C THR A 55 -3.39 -11.38 -12.56
N PHE A 56 -3.59 -10.07 -12.71
CA PHE A 56 -4.75 -9.37 -12.14
C PHE A 56 -5.93 -9.25 -13.11
N GLN A 57 -5.66 -9.24 -14.43
CA GLN A 57 -6.67 -8.93 -15.45
C GLN A 57 -7.54 -7.72 -15.00
N THR A 58 -8.85 -7.90 -14.85
CA THR A 58 -9.84 -6.89 -14.43
C THR A 58 -10.17 -6.84 -12.93
N SER A 59 -9.57 -7.70 -12.09
CA SER A 59 -9.96 -7.81 -10.68
C SER A 59 -9.29 -6.78 -9.77
N HIS A 60 -10.09 -5.85 -9.24
CA HIS A 60 -9.66 -4.86 -8.24
C HIS A 60 -9.19 -5.52 -6.93
N VAL A 61 -9.83 -6.63 -6.55
CA VAL A 61 -9.48 -7.38 -5.33
C VAL A 61 -8.11 -8.03 -5.46
N LYS A 62 -7.82 -8.68 -6.59
CA LYS A 62 -6.51 -9.32 -6.82
C LYS A 62 -5.38 -8.29 -6.85
N LEU A 63 -5.60 -7.14 -7.50
CA LEU A 63 -4.64 -6.04 -7.53
C LEU A 63 -4.37 -5.48 -6.13
N ALA A 64 -5.42 -5.20 -5.35
CA ALA A 64 -5.28 -4.71 -3.98
C ALA A 64 -4.57 -5.72 -3.06
N ARG A 65 -4.90 -7.01 -3.22
CA ARG A 65 -4.25 -8.11 -2.49
C ARG A 65 -2.76 -8.16 -2.77
N ALA A 66 -2.35 -8.14 -4.04
CA ALA A 66 -0.95 -8.21 -4.38
C ALA A 66 -0.13 -7.00 -3.93
N ALA A 67 -0.68 -5.78 -4.03
CA ALA A 67 -0.03 -4.61 -3.46
C ALA A 67 0.14 -4.73 -1.93
N THR A 68 -0.85 -5.30 -1.25
CA THR A 68 -0.79 -5.59 0.19
C THR A 68 0.24 -6.68 0.52
N ASP A 69 0.38 -7.70 -0.32
CA ASP A 69 1.39 -8.75 -0.17
C ASP A 69 2.82 -8.21 -0.36
N VAL A 70 3.04 -7.38 -1.39
CA VAL A 70 4.32 -6.70 -1.62
C VAL A 70 4.70 -5.85 -0.41
N ASN A 71 3.77 -5.04 0.09
CA ASN A 71 3.95 -4.26 1.31
C ASN A 71 4.35 -5.17 2.50
N HIS A 72 3.56 -6.22 2.76
CA HIS A 72 3.86 -7.16 3.84
C HIS A 72 5.28 -7.76 3.73
N VAL A 73 5.71 -8.15 2.53
CA VAL A 73 7.06 -8.69 2.31
C VAL A 73 8.14 -7.64 2.60
N GLN A 74 7.95 -6.40 2.20
CA GLN A 74 8.88 -5.31 2.50
C GLN A 74 8.96 -5.04 4.00
N LEU A 75 7.82 -4.86 4.68
CA LEU A 75 7.75 -4.67 6.13
C LEU A 75 8.39 -5.82 6.91
N ARG A 76 8.16 -7.07 6.47
CA ARG A 76 8.77 -8.25 7.09
C ARG A 76 10.29 -8.27 6.91
N THR A 77 10.77 -7.94 5.71
CA THR A 77 12.20 -7.87 5.40
C THR A 77 12.88 -6.78 6.23
N LEU A 78 12.27 -5.59 6.28
CA LEU A 78 12.72 -4.48 7.10
C LEU A 78 12.74 -4.85 8.59
N SER A 79 11.67 -5.46 9.11
CA SER A 79 11.62 -5.93 10.50
C SER A 79 12.77 -6.87 10.84
N LYS A 80 13.10 -7.81 9.92
CA LYS A 80 14.23 -8.72 10.09
C LYS A 80 15.56 -7.96 10.14
N ARG A 81 15.79 -7.04 9.19
CA ARG A 81 17.00 -6.21 9.14
C ARG A 81 17.17 -5.36 10.40
N VAL A 82 16.12 -4.70 10.87
CA VAL A 82 16.18 -3.89 12.10
C VAL A 82 16.47 -4.77 13.32
N LYS A 83 15.87 -5.96 13.43
CA LYS A 83 16.17 -6.93 14.50
C LYS A 83 17.63 -7.41 14.46
N GLU A 84 18.19 -7.62 13.27
CA GLU A 84 19.60 -7.97 13.10
C GLU A 84 20.52 -6.82 13.54
N LEU A 85 20.21 -5.58 13.16
CA LEU A 85 20.96 -4.39 13.62
C LEU A 85 20.93 -4.24 15.15
N VAL A 86 19.78 -4.49 15.77
CA VAL A 86 19.61 -4.54 17.24
C VAL A 86 20.55 -5.58 17.87
N ALA A 87 20.73 -6.73 17.23
CA ALA A 87 21.55 -7.83 17.76
C ALA A 87 23.06 -7.56 17.65
N ILE A 88 23.53 -6.89 16.57
CA ILE A 88 24.96 -6.72 16.29
C ILE A 88 25.58 -5.44 16.86
N GLY A 89 24.82 -4.35 16.97
CA GLY A 89 25.36 -3.00 17.16
C GLY A 89 25.28 -2.43 18.58
N GLY A 90 24.68 -3.17 19.52
CA GLY A 90 24.23 -2.59 20.79
C GLY A 90 22.99 -1.72 20.54
N ALA A 91 21.81 -2.23 20.92
CA ALA A 91 20.58 -1.58 20.53
C ALA A 91 20.29 -0.32 21.36
N THR A 92 20.08 0.81 20.69
CA THR A 92 19.40 1.95 21.29
C THR A 92 17.95 1.55 21.61
N SER A 93 17.32 2.20 22.59
CA SER A 93 15.89 2.02 22.85
C SER A 93 15.06 2.28 21.59
N SER A 94 15.38 3.36 20.86
CA SER A 94 14.72 3.71 19.61
C SER A 94 14.77 2.62 18.54
N LEU A 95 15.89 1.90 18.42
CA LEU A 95 16.01 0.83 17.43
C LEU A 95 15.22 -0.43 17.83
N ARG A 96 15.15 -0.74 19.14
CA ARG A 96 14.28 -1.83 19.65
C ARG A 96 12.81 -1.50 19.45
N ASP A 97 12.41 -0.27 19.77
CA ASP A 97 11.03 0.19 19.62
C ASP A 97 10.63 0.21 18.13
N CYS A 98 11.56 0.62 17.25
CA CYS A 98 11.36 0.50 15.81
C CYS A 98 11.18 -0.96 15.37
N ALA A 99 12.03 -1.88 15.83
CA ALA A 99 11.92 -3.29 15.48
C ALA A 99 10.54 -3.86 15.84
N GLY A 100 10.00 -3.46 17.00
CA GLY A 100 8.66 -3.83 17.46
C GLY A 100 7.56 -3.23 16.57
N THR A 101 7.59 -1.93 16.33
CA THR A 101 6.55 -1.23 15.53
C THR A 101 6.52 -1.70 14.08
N ILE A 102 7.67 -1.89 13.42
CA ILE A 102 7.71 -2.45 12.06
C ILE A 102 7.27 -3.92 12.03
N SER A 103 7.56 -4.71 13.06
CA SER A 103 7.04 -6.08 13.18
C SER A 103 5.51 -6.09 13.30
N SER A 104 4.94 -5.15 14.05
CA SER A 104 3.49 -4.96 14.16
C SER A 104 2.87 -4.50 12.84
N ALA A 105 3.51 -3.57 12.13
CA ALA A 105 3.09 -3.15 10.79
C ALA A 105 3.03 -4.35 9.82
N ALA A 106 4.06 -5.19 9.80
CA ALA A 106 4.07 -6.40 8.96
C ALA A 106 2.90 -7.34 9.29
N GLY A 107 2.60 -7.53 10.58
CA GLY A 107 1.47 -8.34 11.03
C GLY A 107 0.11 -7.78 10.61
N LEU A 108 -0.03 -6.46 10.60
CA LEU A 108 -1.25 -5.77 10.15
C LEU A 108 -1.42 -5.87 8.62
N ALA A 109 -0.35 -5.64 7.85
CA ALA A 109 -0.37 -5.83 6.40
C ALA A 109 -0.74 -7.27 6.01
N ARG A 110 -0.22 -8.26 6.76
CA ARG A 110 -0.60 -9.67 6.58
C ARG A 110 -2.08 -9.92 6.87
N GLN A 111 -2.64 -9.32 7.91
CA GLN A 111 -4.07 -9.43 8.21
C GLN A 111 -4.91 -8.83 7.08
N SER A 112 -4.54 -7.65 6.57
CA SER A 112 -5.20 -7.03 5.41
C SER A 112 -5.17 -7.93 4.18
N SER A 113 -4.02 -8.53 3.87
CA SER A 113 -3.91 -9.50 2.77
C SER A 113 -4.84 -10.70 2.98
N ALA A 114 -4.93 -11.22 4.20
CA ALA A 114 -5.81 -12.35 4.49
C ALA A 114 -7.31 -12.04 4.25
N GLU A 115 -7.78 -10.83 4.56
CA GLU A 115 -9.17 -10.44 4.25
C GLU A 115 -9.40 -10.29 2.76
N LEU A 116 -8.46 -9.69 2.04
CA LEU A 116 -8.53 -9.59 0.59
C LEU A 116 -8.46 -10.96 -0.08
N ALA A 117 -7.72 -11.91 0.49
CA ALA A 117 -7.66 -13.30 0.02
C ALA A 117 -9.00 -14.03 0.20
N LYS A 118 -9.69 -13.83 1.34
CA LYS A 118 -11.05 -14.39 1.53
C LYS A 118 -12.00 -13.87 0.45
N LEU A 119 -11.93 -12.57 0.17
CA LEU A 119 -12.77 -11.94 -0.85
C LEU A 119 -12.44 -12.44 -2.27
N ASP A 120 -11.15 -12.58 -2.59
CA ASP A 120 -10.68 -13.15 -3.87
C ASP A 120 -11.19 -14.58 -4.07
N ASN A 121 -11.16 -15.40 -3.00
CA ASN A 121 -11.66 -16.78 -3.03
C ASN A 121 -13.19 -16.86 -3.16
N ALA A 122 -13.93 -15.91 -2.59
CA ALA A 122 -15.39 -15.84 -2.74
C ALA A 122 -15.81 -15.44 -4.16
N GLY A 123 -14.96 -14.69 -4.87
CA GLY A 123 -15.16 -14.32 -6.26
C GLY A 123 -16.41 -13.46 -6.49
N PRO A 124 -17.01 -13.51 -7.70
CA PRO A 124 -18.15 -12.66 -8.05
C PRO A 124 -19.43 -12.89 -7.23
N ALA A 125 -19.51 -14.01 -6.48
CA ALA A 125 -20.67 -14.37 -5.66
C ALA A 125 -20.63 -13.74 -4.26
N ALA A 126 -19.55 -13.05 -3.89
CA ALA A 126 -19.42 -12.41 -2.59
C ALA A 126 -20.53 -11.39 -2.35
N ALA A 127 -21.18 -11.46 -1.18
CA ALA A 127 -22.23 -10.53 -0.83
C ALA A 127 -21.66 -9.11 -0.65
N ARG A 128 -22.46 -8.08 -0.97
CA ARG A 128 -22.09 -6.67 -0.80
C ARG A 128 -21.61 -6.33 0.62
N SER A 129 -22.21 -6.96 1.63
CA SER A 129 -21.80 -6.81 3.03
C SER A 129 -20.42 -7.40 3.30
N GLU A 130 -20.10 -8.56 2.73
CA GLU A 130 -18.80 -9.23 2.87
C GLU A 130 -17.69 -8.40 2.22
N VAL A 131 -17.94 -7.91 1.00
CA VAL A 131 -17.00 -7.04 0.27
C VAL A 131 -16.70 -5.77 1.09
N ARG A 132 -17.75 -5.11 1.61
CA ARG A 132 -17.62 -3.90 2.43
C ARG A 132 -16.83 -4.16 3.72
N TRP A 133 -17.09 -5.29 4.38
CA TRP A 133 -16.42 -5.64 5.62
C TRP A 133 -14.94 -5.95 5.40
N ALA A 134 -14.61 -6.70 4.34
CA ALA A 134 -13.22 -6.99 3.96
C ALA A 134 -12.45 -5.69 3.64
N ILE A 135 -13.06 -4.77 2.88
CA ILE A 135 -12.49 -3.45 2.60
C ILE A 135 -12.23 -2.68 3.91
N SER A 136 -13.22 -2.58 4.79
CA SER A 136 -13.11 -1.84 6.05
C SER A 136 -12.01 -2.37 6.97
N ASN A 137 -11.88 -3.69 7.08
CA ASN A 137 -10.81 -4.30 7.88
C ASN A 137 -9.44 -4.06 7.28
N ALA A 138 -9.29 -4.30 5.97
CA ALA A 138 -8.02 -4.09 5.28
C ALA A 138 -7.57 -2.63 5.37
N GLN A 139 -8.49 -1.67 5.22
CA GLN A 139 -8.25 -0.24 5.43
C GLN A 139 -7.78 0.07 6.84
N THR A 140 -8.47 -0.48 7.85
CA THR A 140 -8.16 -0.24 9.27
C THR A 140 -6.75 -0.70 9.59
N TRP A 141 -6.40 -1.93 9.22
CA TRP A 141 -5.08 -2.47 9.55
C TRP A 141 -3.97 -1.86 8.71
N LEU A 142 -4.19 -1.55 7.42
CA LEU A 142 -3.18 -0.83 6.63
C LEU A 142 -2.94 0.59 7.15
N SER A 143 -4.00 1.28 7.61
CA SER A 143 -3.84 2.60 8.24
C SER A 143 -3.03 2.50 9.53
N ALA A 144 -3.29 1.47 10.34
CA ALA A 144 -2.50 1.20 11.55
C ALA A 144 -1.05 0.78 11.23
N ALA A 145 -0.81 0.04 10.15
CA ALA A 145 0.54 -0.28 9.68
C ALA A 145 1.30 1.00 9.32
N MET A 146 0.67 1.92 8.58
CA MET A 146 1.25 3.21 8.22
C MET A 146 1.58 4.08 9.42
N THR A 147 0.73 4.07 10.45
CA THR A 147 1.00 4.72 11.73
C THR A 147 2.22 4.12 12.43
N ASN A 148 2.33 2.78 12.48
CA ASN A 148 3.49 2.13 13.08
C ASN A 148 4.81 2.44 12.35
N GLU A 149 4.77 2.50 11.01
CA GLU A 149 5.92 2.94 10.21
C GLU A 149 6.31 4.38 10.54
N ALA A 150 5.33 5.29 10.67
CA ALA A 150 5.58 6.67 11.07
C ALA A 150 6.20 6.75 12.48
N THR A 151 5.65 6.02 13.45
CA THR A 151 6.18 5.95 14.82
C THR A 151 7.64 5.47 14.84
N CYS A 152 8.01 4.46 14.04
CA CYS A 152 9.42 4.08 13.96
C CYS A 152 10.29 5.20 13.38
N ALA A 153 9.87 5.81 12.25
CA ALA A 153 10.65 6.89 11.62
C ALA A 153 10.89 8.06 12.58
N ASP A 154 9.86 8.46 13.32
CA ASP A 154 9.94 9.53 14.32
C ASP A 154 10.85 9.14 15.49
N GLY A 155 10.75 7.89 15.97
CA GLY A 155 11.59 7.38 17.06
C GLY A 155 13.07 7.25 16.71
N LEU A 156 13.40 6.98 15.44
CA LEU A 156 14.79 6.96 14.97
C LEU A 156 15.35 8.37 14.73
N GLY A 157 14.50 9.32 14.35
CA GLY A 157 14.89 10.70 14.05
C GLY A 157 16.02 10.79 13.00
N ALA A 158 16.92 11.76 13.16
CA ALA A 158 18.04 11.97 12.24
C ALA A 158 19.09 10.84 12.27
N ALA A 159 19.08 10.00 13.31
CA ALA A 159 20.04 8.89 13.48
C ALA A 159 19.64 7.63 12.71
N GLY A 160 18.44 7.57 12.12
CA GLY A 160 17.93 6.36 11.48
C GLY A 160 18.61 5.99 10.15
N GLY A 161 19.34 6.92 9.52
CA GLY A 161 20.16 6.65 8.33
C GLY A 161 19.41 5.88 7.25
N GLU A 162 19.96 4.73 6.85
CA GLU A 162 19.36 3.88 5.82
C GLU A 162 18.02 3.26 6.23
N VAL A 163 17.85 2.93 7.52
CA VAL A 163 16.60 2.35 8.04
C VAL A 163 15.45 3.34 7.83
N SER A 164 15.66 4.64 8.05
CA SER A 164 14.65 5.68 7.78
C SER A 164 14.21 5.74 6.32
N ARG A 165 15.11 5.49 5.37
CA ARG A 165 14.76 5.46 3.94
C ARG A 165 13.93 4.24 3.59
N GLU A 166 14.27 3.08 4.15
CA GLU A 166 13.50 1.86 3.97
C GLU A 166 12.09 1.98 4.56
N ILE A 167 11.96 2.63 5.72
CA ILE A 167 10.65 2.92 6.32
C ILE A 167 9.84 3.86 5.43
N ALA A 168 10.46 4.91 4.88
CA ALA A 168 9.78 5.79 3.95
C ALA A 168 9.24 5.01 2.75
N SER A 169 10.08 4.17 2.13
CA SER A 169 9.66 3.28 1.04
C SER A 169 8.50 2.36 1.44
N ALA A 170 8.57 1.72 2.60
CA ALA A 170 7.48 0.86 3.09
C ALA A 170 6.15 1.64 3.24
N LYS A 171 6.20 2.89 3.77
CA LYS A 171 5.02 3.78 3.84
C LYS A 171 4.43 4.09 2.47
N GLU A 172 5.25 4.25 1.44
CA GLU A 172 4.77 4.45 0.07
C GLU A 172 3.95 3.23 -0.40
N HIS A 173 4.45 2.03 -0.14
CA HIS A 173 3.77 0.78 -0.50
C HIS A 173 2.50 0.56 0.33
N THR A 174 2.50 0.96 1.61
CA THR A 174 1.29 1.01 2.44
C THR A 174 0.25 1.97 1.87
N SER A 175 0.66 3.15 1.44
CA SER A 175 -0.22 4.12 0.79
C SER A 175 -0.80 3.59 -0.53
N ILE A 176 0.01 2.92 -1.35
CA ILE A 176 -0.44 2.28 -2.60
C ILE A 176 -1.48 1.18 -2.30
N ALA A 177 -1.22 0.31 -1.33
CA ALA A 177 -2.15 -0.74 -0.92
C ALA A 177 -3.48 -0.14 -0.44
N LEU A 178 -3.46 0.90 0.40
CA LEU A 178 -4.66 1.62 0.84
C LEU A 178 -5.46 2.19 -0.33
N ALA A 179 -4.80 2.84 -1.29
CA ALA A 179 -5.46 3.42 -2.45
C ALA A 179 -6.19 2.35 -3.29
N LEU A 180 -5.57 1.17 -3.44
CA LEU A 180 -6.16 0.06 -4.19
C LEU A 180 -7.31 -0.61 -3.43
N VAL A 181 -7.19 -0.79 -2.11
CA VAL A 181 -8.29 -1.29 -1.27
C VAL A 181 -9.50 -0.35 -1.32
N ASN A 182 -9.26 0.97 -1.27
CA ASN A 182 -10.32 1.98 -1.39
C ASN A 182 -10.99 1.99 -2.77
N GLY A 183 -10.31 1.48 -3.80
CA GLY A 183 -10.80 1.41 -5.17
C GLY A 183 -11.58 0.13 -5.50
N ILE A 184 -11.77 -0.79 -4.53
CA ILE A 184 -12.54 -2.01 -4.78
C ILE A 184 -14.04 -1.66 -4.93
N PRO A 185 -14.68 -2.01 -6.07
CA PRO A 185 -16.10 -1.73 -6.27
C PRO A 185 -16.96 -2.64 -5.39
N LEU A 186 -18.08 -2.10 -4.90
CA LEU A 186 -19.11 -2.88 -4.23
C LEU A 186 -20.05 -3.50 -5.29
N PRO A 187 -20.44 -4.78 -5.16
CA PRO A 187 -21.48 -5.34 -6.00
C PRO A 187 -22.83 -4.64 -5.75
N PRO A 188 -23.74 -4.64 -6.75
CA PRO A 188 -25.03 -3.95 -6.68
C PRO A 188 -25.84 -4.29 -5.42
#